data_AF-X0VP48-F1
#
_entry.id   AF-X0VP48-F1
#
_cell.length_a   1.000
_cell.length_b   1.000
_cell.length_c   1.000
_cell.angle_alpha   90.00
_cell.angle_beta   90.00
_cell.angle_gamma   90.00
#
_symmetry.space_group_name_H-M   'P 1'
#
loop_
_entity.id
_entity.type
_entity.pdbx_description
1 polymer ?
#
loop_
_entity_poly.entity_id
_entity_poly.type
_entity_poly.pdbx_seq_one_letter_code
_entity_poly.pdbx_strand_id
1 'polypeptide(L)'
;ISRREFIYGSTSLGITTIAAANASKSQAVNINFPEDFKPQEKSFMNQYYEGILNITTGIRDTQLDNIAAAMEKAYELKRKGGNIYSHVNYGHYAMFAGSQDRPGQPWVLPQCGISPKKEEFDAMKKGDFLITNRIDKEAIEARDRGLYVAGVTNNYYKFSRTPPDGLSPERMKIAIEDISDLVIDSYVPWDNGLVYAPQIPHFKLCPSTGIAQFLVYWACTASLANLIGTKGEGSSTEPAKKYLDMAYERFEMIGTDR
;
A
#
# COMPACT_ATOMS: atom_id res chain seq x y z
N ILE A 1 39.65 -10.24 -4.19
CA ILE A 1 39.26 -9.31 -5.29
C ILE A 1 38.86 -8.00 -4.62
N SER A 2 39.65 -6.95 -4.83
CA SER A 2 39.54 -5.66 -4.12
C SER A 2 38.57 -4.70 -4.83
N ARG A 3 38.06 -3.72 -4.08
CA ARG A 3 36.98 -2.76 -4.39
C ARG A 3 37.26 -1.77 -5.55
N ARG A 4 37.85 -2.17 -6.67
CA ARG A 4 38.19 -1.21 -7.75
C ARG A 4 37.85 -1.58 -9.19
N GLU A 5 37.00 -2.58 -9.45
CA GLU A 5 36.64 -2.95 -10.82
C GLU A 5 35.14 -3.26 -10.98
N PHE A 6 34.28 -2.23 -10.83
CA PHE A 6 32.89 -2.33 -11.28
C PHE A 6 32.41 -1.02 -11.91
N ILE A 7 33.16 -0.50 -12.87
CA ILE A 7 32.62 0.41 -13.89
C ILE A 7 33.29 0.01 -15.20
N TYR A 8 32.52 -0.57 -16.11
CA TYR A 8 32.56 -0.44 -17.58
C TYR A 8 32.05 -1.72 -18.26
N GLY A 9 30.99 -1.57 -19.06
CA GLY A 9 30.71 -2.45 -20.19
C GLY A 9 29.37 -3.16 -20.16
N SER A 10 28.35 -2.58 -20.78
CA SER A 10 27.92 -3.06 -22.11
C SER A 10 26.68 -2.30 -22.60
N THR A 11 26.88 -1.65 -23.74
CA THR A 11 25.91 -0.97 -24.59
C THR A 11 25.19 -1.97 -25.50
N SER A 12 23.86 -1.94 -25.53
CA SER A 12 23.06 -2.15 -26.75
C SER A 12 21.63 -1.63 -26.56
N LEU A 13 21.41 -0.36 -26.92
CA LEU A 13 20.06 0.19 -27.12
C LEU A 13 19.86 0.40 -28.62
N GLY A 14 18.91 -0.36 -29.16
CA GLY A 14 18.34 -0.13 -30.48
C GLY A 14 17.56 1.18 -30.51
N ILE A 15 17.76 1.90 -31.60
CA ILE A 15 17.26 3.25 -31.88
C ILE A 15 15.78 3.20 -32.26
N THR A 16 14.95 3.97 -31.55
CA THR A 16 13.75 4.61 -32.10
C THR A 16 13.59 6.00 -31.49
N THR A 17 14.10 7.00 -32.21
CA THR A 17 13.69 8.42 -32.10
C THR A 17 12.55 8.65 -33.10
N ILE A 18 11.52 9.47 -32.86
CA ILE A 18 11.57 10.93 -32.87
C ILE A 18 10.29 11.55 -32.24
N ALA A 19 10.53 12.53 -31.35
CA ALA A 19 9.86 13.82 -31.06
C ALA A 19 8.34 13.87 -30.75
N ALA A 20 7.83 14.77 -29.91
CA ALA A 20 8.29 16.13 -29.61
C ALA A 20 7.89 16.54 -28.17
N ALA A 21 8.84 17.07 -27.39
CA ALA A 21 9.02 18.50 -27.14
C ALA A 21 7.97 19.11 -26.18
N ASN A 22 8.22 18.92 -24.89
CA ASN A 22 7.99 19.93 -23.85
C ASN A 22 9.02 19.68 -22.75
N ALA A 23 10.29 19.88 -23.07
CA ALA A 23 11.33 19.97 -22.06
C ALA A 23 11.15 21.31 -21.35
N SER A 24 10.59 21.27 -20.14
CA SER A 24 10.71 22.37 -19.19
C SER A 24 12.19 22.73 -19.08
N LYS A 25 12.50 24.02 -18.99
CA LYS A 25 13.86 24.50 -18.74
C LYS A 25 14.42 23.74 -17.54
N SER A 26 15.33 22.81 -17.78
CA SER A 26 16.00 22.10 -16.69
C SER A 26 16.88 23.11 -15.98
N GLN A 27 16.43 23.55 -14.81
CA GLN A 27 17.31 24.18 -13.85
C GLN A 27 18.39 23.15 -13.54
N ALA A 28 19.65 23.48 -13.84
CA ALA A 28 20.76 22.61 -13.49
C ALA A 28 20.70 22.34 -11.98
N VAL A 29 20.61 21.06 -11.60
CA VAL A 29 20.63 20.66 -10.19
C VAL A 29 21.99 21.03 -9.64
N ASN A 30 22.00 21.93 -8.66
CA ASN A 30 23.23 22.30 -7.96
C ASN A 30 23.72 21.08 -7.16
N ILE A 31 24.87 20.52 -7.54
CA ILE A 31 25.49 19.36 -6.89
C ILE A 31 26.41 19.73 -5.72
N ASN A 32 26.59 21.03 -5.44
CA ASN A 32 27.43 21.48 -4.35
C ASN A 32 26.70 21.26 -3.02
N PHE A 33 27.40 20.69 -2.05
CA PHE A 33 26.88 20.61 -0.68
C PHE A 33 26.69 22.01 -0.12
N PRO A 34 25.56 22.33 0.52
CA PRO A 34 25.35 23.62 1.17
C PRO A 34 26.44 23.84 2.21
N GLU A 35 27.14 24.98 2.13
CA GLU A 35 28.19 25.36 3.10
C GLU A 35 27.60 25.62 4.50
N ASP A 36 26.29 25.87 4.58
CA ASP A 36 25.51 26.08 5.79
C ASP A 36 24.74 24.82 6.24
N PHE A 37 25.20 23.63 5.85
CA PHE A 37 24.57 22.36 6.25
C PHE A 37 24.42 22.27 7.77
N LYS A 38 23.17 22.30 8.23
CA LYS A 38 22.83 21.94 9.60
C LYS A 38 22.48 20.46 9.63
N PRO A 39 23.18 19.64 10.43
CA PRO A 39 22.79 18.26 10.61
C PRO A 39 21.36 18.21 11.13
N GLN A 40 20.58 17.26 10.62
CA GLN A 40 19.23 17.05 11.13
C GLN A 40 19.26 16.59 12.57
N GLU A 41 18.27 17.04 13.35
CA GLU A 41 18.11 16.67 14.76
C GLU A 41 17.92 15.15 14.95
N LYS A 42 17.28 14.49 13.97
CA LYS A 42 17.08 13.03 13.98
C LYS A 42 17.84 12.35 12.85
N SER A 43 18.45 11.21 13.16
CA SER A 43 19.02 10.32 12.15
C SER A 43 17.94 9.82 11.17
N PHE A 44 18.34 9.46 9.95
CA PHE A 44 17.41 8.89 8.97
C PHE A 44 16.74 7.60 9.46
N MET A 45 17.46 6.79 10.25
CA MET A 45 16.91 5.58 10.87
C MET A 45 15.80 5.91 11.85
N ASN A 46 15.99 6.95 12.69
CA ASN A 46 14.95 7.37 13.64
C ASN A 46 13.73 7.96 12.93
N GLN A 47 13.93 8.74 11.87
CA GLN A 47 12.80 9.26 11.07
C GLN A 47 11.98 8.14 10.43
N TYR A 48 12.66 7.18 9.79
CA TYR A 48 11.99 6.05 9.15
C TYR A 48 11.23 5.21 10.18
N TYR A 49 11.86 4.92 11.31
CA TYR A 49 11.24 4.16 12.38
C TYR A 49 10.01 4.87 12.97
N GLU A 50 10.13 6.15 13.32
CA GLU A 50 9.01 6.91 13.88
C GLU A 50 7.87 7.01 12.87
N GLY A 51 8.19 7.15 11.58
CA GLY A 51 7.22 7.10 10.50
C GLY A 51 6.45 5.77 10.45
N ILE A 52 7.13 4.63 10.62
CA ILE A 52 6.48 3.32 10.68
C ILE A 52 5.57 3.20 11.91
N LEU A 53 6.03 3.66 13.08
CA LEU A 53 5.20 3.64 14.28
C LEU A 53 3.95 4.50 14.09
N ASN A 54 4.09 5.69 13.53
CA ASN A 54 2.97 6.59 13.24
C ASN A 54 1.95 5.99 12.27
N ILE A 55 2.42 5.24 11.26
CA ILE A 55 1.53 4.49 10.37
C ILE A 55 0.78 3.42 11.15
N THR A 56 1.50 2.63 11.94
CA THR A 56 0.93 1.50 12.70
C THR A 56 -0.09 1.96 13.73
N THR A 57 0.24 2.97 14.53
CA THR A 57 -0.67 3.56 15.52
C THR A 57 -1.84 4.26 14.85
N GLY A 58 -1.59 4.97 13.75
CA GLY A 58 -2.65 5.62 12.98
C GLY A 58 -3.73 4.65 12.50
N ILE A 59 -3.33 3.53 11.89
CA ILE A 59 -4.25 2.47 11.47
C ILE A 59 -4.98 1.91 12.70
N ARG A 60 -4.23 1.54 13.74
CA ARG A 60 -4.76 0.94 14.97
C ARG A 60 -5.79 1.82 15.66
N ASP A 61 -5.53 3.11 15.77
CA ASP A 61 -6.32 3.99 16.62
C ASP A 61 -7.55 4.56 15.87
N THR A 62 -7.59 4.48 14.54
CA THR A 62 -8.65 5.13 13.75
C THR A 62 -9.32 4.27 12.69
N GLN A 63 -8.72 3.16 12.26
CA GLN A 63 -9.23 2.37 11.12
C GLN A 63 -9.81 1.01 11.50
N LEU A 64 -9.83 0.68 12.79
CA LEU A 64 -10.39 -0.58 13.27
C LEU A 64 -11.86 -0.78 12.86
N ASP A 65 -12.68 0.27 12.97
CA ASP A 65 -14.10 0.20 12.58
C ASP A 65 -14.27 0.03 11.07
N ASN A 66 -13.44 0.69 10.26
CA ASN A 66 -13.46 0.52 8.80
C ASN A 66 -12.99 -0.89 8.39
N ILE A 67 -11.95 -1.41 9.04
CA ILE A 67 -11.48 -2.79 8.83
C ILE A 67 -12.59 -3.78 9.21
N ALA A 68 -13.20 -3.61 10.38
CA ALA A 68 -14.28 -4.46 10.86
C ALA A 68 -15.48 -4.43 9.89
N ALA A 69 -15.95 -3.24 9.51
CA ALA A 69 -17.05 -3.07 8.58
C ALA A 69 -16.77 -3.71 7.21
N ALA A 70 -15.54 -3.55 6.68
CA ALA A 70 -15.14 -4.20 5.43
C ALA A 70 -15.21 -5.73 5.54
N MET A 71 -14.70 -6.30 6.64
CA MET A 71 -14.60 -7.75 6.80
C MET A 71 -15.93 -8.41 7.18
N GLU A 72 -16.77 -7.72 7.95
CA GLU A 72 -18.17 -8.12 8.16
C GLU A 72 -18.92 -8.16 6.84
N LYS A 73 -18.71 -7.16 5.97
CA LYS A 73 -19.30 -7.15 4.63
C LYS A 73 -18.80 -8.29 3.77
N ALA A 74 -17.49 -8.53 3.75
CA ALA A 74 -16.90 -9.66 3.03
C ALA A 74 -17.49 -11.00 3.51
N TYR A 75 -17.65 -11.16 4.83
CA TYR A 75 -18.24 -12.35 5.44
C TYR A 75 -19.74 -12.51 5.09
N GLU A 76 -20.52 -11.43 5.18
CA GLU A 76 -21.94 -11.39 4.79
C GLU A 76 -22.13 -11.87 3.35
N LEU A 77 -21.35 -11.30 2.42
CA LEU A 77 -21.40 -11.62 1.00
C LEU A 77 -20.99 -13.08 0.74
N LYS A 78 -19.93 -13.56 1.41
CA LYS A 78 -19.53 -14.97 1.36
C LYS A 78 -20.64 -15.91 1.81
N ARG A 79 -21.34 -15.59 2.90
CA ARG A 79 -22.48 -16.39 3.40
C ARG A 79 -23.64 -16.44 2.40
N LYS A 80 -23.81 -15.40 1.60
CA LYS A 80 -24.81 -15.33 0.53
C LYS A 80 -24.37 -16.01 -0.77
N GLY A 81 -23.22 -16.68 -0.77
CA GLY A 81 -22.68 -17.40 -1.92
C GLY A 81 -21.79 -16.56 -2.85
N GLY A 82 -21.42 -15.35 -2.43
CA GLY A 82 -20.43 -14.52 -3.11
C GLY A 82 -18.99 -14.99 -2.87
N ASN A 83 -18.09 -14.55 -3.74
CA ASN A 83 -16.65 -14.77 -3.63
C ASN A 83 -15.95 -13.56 -2.99
N ILE A 84 -14.78 -13.83 -2.42
CA ILE A 84 -13.91 -12.81 -1.82
C ILE A 84 -12.63 -12.77 -2.65
N TYR A 85 -12.26 -11.57 -3.07
CA TYR A 85 -11.05 -11.27 -3.81
C TYR A 85 -10.23 -10.20 -3.08
N SER A 86 -8.93 -10.22 -3.27
CA SER A 86 -8.05 -9.14 -2.85
C SER A 86 -7.02 -8.82 -3.93
N HIS A 87 -6.73 -7.54 -4.08
CA HIS A 87 -5.67 -7.01 -4.93
C HIS A 87 -4.95 -5.88 -4.20
N VAL A 88 -4.34 -6.24 -3.07
CA VAL A 88 -3.57 -5.29 -2.25
C VAL A 88 -2.10 -5.44 -2.64
N ASN A 89 -1.55 -4.47 -3.36
CA ASN A 89 -0.15 -4.49 -3.75
C ASN A 89 0.73 -3.95 -2.61
N TYR A 90 1.47 -4.85 -1.95
CA TYR A 90 2.42 -4.53 -0.87
C TYR A 90 3.90 -4.51 -1.33
N GLY A 91 4.17 -4.59 -2.65
CA GLY A 91 5.52 -4.48 -3.22
C GLY A 91 6.15 -5.82 -3.62
N HIS A 92 7.10 -5.75 -4.56
CA HIS A 92 7.63 -6.91 -5.30
C HIS A 92 8.19 -8.03 -4.42
N TYR A 93 9.00 -7.73 -3.41
CA TYR A 93 9.58 -8.75 -2.53
C TYR A 93 8.61 -9.17 -1.43
N ALA A 94 7.89 -8.19 -0.90
CA ALA A 94 6.89 -8.35 0.15
C ALA A 94 5.84 -9.41 -0.22
N MET A 95 5.44 -9.52 -1.48
CA MET A 95 4.37 -10.44 -1.86
C MET A 95 4.61 -11.91 -1.49
N PHE A 96 5.87 -12.35 -1.44
CA PHE A 96 6.19 -13.71 -1.03
C PHE A 96 5.89 -13.94 0.45
N ALA A 97 5.93 -12.91 1.31
CA ALA A 97 5.53 -13.03 2.71
C ALA A 97 4.01 -13.13 2.87
N GLY A 98 3.24 -12.73 1.85
CA GLY A 98 1.79 -12.84 1.83
C GLY A 98 1.26 -14.12 1.18
N SER A 99 2.09 -14.93 0.52
CA SER A 99 1.66 -16.02 -0.38
C SER A 99 0.97 -17.20 0.33
N GLN A 100 0.13 -17.91 -0.42
CA GLN A 100 -0.70 -19.03 0.09
C GLN A 100 0.10 -20.15 0.73
N ASP A 101 1.31 -20.41 0.23
CA ASP A 101 2.21 -21.46 0.70
C ASP A 101 2.98 -21.10 1.97
N ARG A 102 2.79 -19.89 2.51
CA ARG A 102 3.45 -19.48 3.76
C ARG A 102 2.79 -20.14 4.97
N PRO A 103 3.58 -20.78 5.86
CA PRO A 103 3.07 -21.27 7.12
C PRO A 103 2.36 -20.15 7.90
N GLY A 104 1.13 -20.41 8.33
CA GLY A 104 0.32 -19.44 9.06
C GLY A 104 -0.51 -18.49 8.19
N GLN A 105 -0.45 -18.59 6.85
CA GLN A 105 -1.35 -17.87 5.94
C GLN A 105 -2.67 -18.65 5.77
N PRO A 106 -3.80 -18.22 6.39
CA PRO A 106 -5.08 -18.91 6.24
C PRO A 106 -5.71 -18.75 4.85
N TRP A 107 -5.25 -17.79 4.05
CA TRP A 107 -5.73 -17.53 2.68
C TRP A 107 -7.24 -17.24 2.58
N VAL A 108 -7.79 -16.57 3.62
CA VAL A 108 -9.21 -16.15 3.65
C VAL A 108 -9.50 -14.90 2.83
N LEU A 109 -8.46 -14.12 2.51
CA LEU A 109 -8.45 -13.04 1.53
C LEU A 109 -7.54 -13.45 0.37
N PRO A 110 -8.04 -14.25 -0.61
CA PRO A 110 -7.21 -14.72 -1.70
C PRO A 110 -6.71 -13.55 -2.56
N GLN A 111 -5.41 -13.51 -2.84
CA GLN A 111 -4.80 -12.45 -3.64
C GLN A 111 -4.80 -12.78 -5.12
N CYS A 112 -5.25 -11.82 -5.92
CA CYS A 112 -4.95 -11.75 -7.33
C CYS A 112 -3.45 -11.51 -7.54
N GLY A 113 -2.94 -11.80 -8.74
CA GLY A 113 -1.54 -11.51 -9.08
C GLY A 113 -1.20 -10.01 -8.98
N ILE A 114 0.10 -9.64 -9.07
CA ILE A 114 0.52 -8.22 -9.07
C ILE A 114 -0.20 -7.42 -10.18
N SER A 115 -0.31 -8.07 -11.34
CA SER A 115 -1.01 -7.60 -12.52
C SER A 115 -2.09 -8.62 -12.84
N PRO A 116 -3.27 -8.55 -12.17
CA PRO A 116 -4.37 -9.45 -12.45
C PRO A 116 -4.76 -9.32 -13.91
N LYS A 117 -5.11 -10.43 -14.53
CA LYS A 117 -5.60 -10.42 -15.90
C LYS A 117 -7.04 -9.93 -15.92
N LYS A 118 -7.48 -9.45 -17.09
CA LYS A 118 -8.87 -9.02 -17.28
C LYS A 118 -9.86 -10.13 -16.92
N GLU A 119 -9.53 -11.38 -17.21
CA GLU A 119 -10.40 -12.53 -16.91
C GLU A 119 -10.62 -12.73 -15.41
N GLU A 120 -9.66 -12.34 -14.56
CA GLU A 120 -9.81 -12.39 -13.09
C GLU A 120 -10.87 -11.38 -12.63
N PHE A 121 -10.87 -10.16 -13.21
CA PHE A 121 -11.89 -9.16 -12.93
C PHE A 121 -13.24 -9.47 -13.59
N ASP A 122 -13.25 -10.09 -14.77
CA ASP A 122 -14.48 -10.51 -15.46
C ASP A 122 -15.23 -11.61 -14.69
N ALA A 123 -14.50 -12.44 -13.93
CA ALA A 123 -15.09 -13.45 -13.04
C ALA A 123 -15.79 -12.83 -11.82
N MET A 124 -15.46 -11.59 -11.46
CA MET A 124 -16.07 -10.86 -10.36
C MET A 124 -17.46 -10.33 -10.75
N LYS A 125 -18.46 -10.63 -9.92
CA LYS A 125 -19.87 -10.35 -10.17
C LYS A 125 -20.53 -9.66 -8.98
N LYS A 126 -21.78 -9.22 -9.20
CA LYS A 126 -22.62 -8.66 -8.14
C LYS A 126 -22.71 -9.60 -6.94
N GLY A 127 -22.48 -9.04 -5.76
CA GLY A 127 -22.49 -9.79 -4.50
C GLY A 127 -21.16 -10.44 -4.13
N ASP A 128 -20.11 -10.28 -4.95
CA ASP A 128 -18.74 -10.56 -4.54
C ASP A 128 -18.13 -9.37 -3.79
N PHE A 129 -16.97 -9.60 -3.18
CA PHE A 129 -16.19 -8.62 -2.44
C PHE A 129 -14.78 -8.49 -3.02
N LEU A 130 -14.28 -7.27 -3.19
CA LEU A 130 -12.89 -6.98 -3.53
C LEU A 130 -12.30 -5.98 -2.53
N ILE A 131 -11.16 -6.30 -1.94
CA ILE A 131 -10.29 -5.31 -1.27
C ILE A 131 -9.12 -4.95 -2.19
N THR A 132 -8.90 -3.67 -2.48
CA THR A 132 -7.84 -3.23 -3.40
C THR A 132 -7.21 -1.92 -2.96
N ASN A 133 -5.93 -1.76 -3.30
CA ASN A 133 -5.19 -0.49 -3.13
C ASN A 133 -4.76 0.12 -4.47
N ARG A 134 -5.43 -0.30 -5.55
CA ARG A 134 -5.17 0.12 -6.92
C ARG A 134 -6.44 0.63 -7.59
N ILE A 135 -6.25 1.57 -8.50
CA ILE A 135 -7.29 2.05 -9.41
C ILE A 135 -6.97 1.49 -10.79
N ASP A 136 -7.51 0.30 -11.06
CA ASP A 136 -7.43 -0.37 -12.35
C ASP A 136 -8.79 -0.25 -13.06
N LYS A 137 -8.79 -0.07 -14.39
CA LYS A 137 -10.02 0.15 -15.18
C LYS A 137 -11.00 -1.01 -14.99
N GLU A 138 -10.48 -2.23 -14.98
CA GLU A 138 -11.24 -3.47 -14.83
C GLU A 138 -11.90 -3.57 -13.45
N ALA A 139 -11.26 -3.04 -12.40
CA ALA A 139 -11.86 -2.98 -11.06
C ALA A 139 -13.02 -1.97 -11.00
N ILE A 140 -12.90 -0.84 -11.70
CA ILE A 140 -13.99 0.14 -11.85
C ILE A 140 -15.18 -0.50 -12.59
N GLU A 141 -14.91 -1.15 -13.72
CA GLU A 141 -15.95 -1.85 -14.48
C GLU A 141 -16.60 -2.96 -13.65
N ALA A 142 -15.86 -3.64 -12.77
CA ALA A 142 -16.41 -4.66 -11.88
C ALA A 142 -17.30 -4.05 -10.78
N ARG A 143 -16.89 -2.92 -10.20
CA ARG A 143 -17.72 -2.14 -9.27
C ARG A 143 -19.04 -1.71 -9.92
N ASP A 144 -19.00 -1.20 -11.15
CA ASP A 144 -20.19 -0.75 -11.87
C ASP A 144 -21.21 -1.90 -12.10
N ARG A 145 -20.74 -3.15 -12.10
CA ARG A 145 -21.60 -4.36 -12.15
C ARG A 145 -22.18 -4.76 -10.78
N GLY A 146 -21.85 -4.06 -9.70
CA GLY A 146 -22.35 -4.29 -8.35
C GLY A 146 -21.43 -5.12 -7.45
N LEU A 147 -20.14 -5.20 -7.76
CA LEU A 147 -19.11 -5.71 -6.85
C LEU A 147 -18.95 -4.74 -5.66
N TYR A 148 -18.84 -5.26 -4.44
CA TYR A 148 -18.50 -4.42 -3.29
C TYR A 148 -16.98 -4.21 -3.23
N VAL A 149 -16.54 -2.95 -3.21
CA VAL A 149 -15.13 -2.59 -3.20
C VAL A 149 -14.74 -1.91 -1.89
N ALA A 150 -13.84 -2.53 -1.14
CA ALA A 150 -13.11 -1.92 -0.05
C ALA A 150 -11.78 -1.35 -0.56
N GLY A 151 -11.69 -0.03 -0.65
CA GLY A 151 -10.46 0.66 -1.05
C GLY A 151 -9.49 0.80 0.10
N VAL A 152 -8.20 0.64 -0.18
CA VAL A 152 -7.12 0.95 0.76
C VAL A 152 -6.28 2.08 0.17
N THR A 153 -6.08 3.17 0.93
CA THR A 153 -5.31 4.32 0.42
C THR A 153 -3.88 3.92 0.05
N ASN A 154 -3.38 4.46 -1.05
CA ASN A 154 -2.07 4.16 -1.61
C ASN A 154 -1.48 5.39 -2.28
N ASN A 155 -0.21 5.68 -2.03
CA ASN A 155 0.53 6.82 -2.55
C ASN A 155 0.85 6.77 -4.07
N TYR A 156 0.50 5.67 -4.76
CA TYR A 156 0.58 5.61 -6.23
C TYR A 156 -0.66 6.15 -6.94
N TYR A 157 -1.75 6.37 -6.20
CA TYR A 157 -3.05 6.81 -6.69
C TYR A 157 -3.53 7.99 -5.87
N LYS A 158 -4.42 8.80 -6.43
CA LYS A 158 -5.02 9.89 -5.67
C LYS A 158 -5.89 9.33 -4.54
N PHE A 159 -5.79 9.95 -3.38
CA PHE A 159 -6.70 9.78 -2.25
C PHE A 159 -6.85 11.11 -1.51
N SER A 160 -7.68 11.15 -0.47
CA SER A 160 -8.04 12.35 0.29
C SER A 160 -6.87 13.21 0.79
N ARG A 161 -5.69 12.62 1.07
CA ARG A 161 -4.49 13.36 1.51
C ARG A 161 -3.50 13.68 0.38
N THR A 162 -3.81 13.33 -0.87
CA THR A 162 -3.00 13.73 -2.03
C THR A 162 -3.24 15.21 -2.33
N PRO A 163 -2.19 16.06 -2.31
CA PRO A 163 -2.36 17.47 -2.63
C PRO A 163 -2.72 17.67 -4.11
N PRO A 164 -3.32 18.82 -4.48
CA PRO A 164 -3.44 19.21 -5.88
C PRO A 164 -2.09 19.10 -6.60
N ASP A 165 -2.10 18.54 -7.80
CA ASP A 165 -0.90 18.30 -8.63
C ASP A 165 0.20 17.43 -7.96
N GLY A 166 -0.13 16.71 -6.89
CA GLY A 166 0.82 15.84 -6.17
C GLY A 166 1.24 14.60 -6.95
N LEU A 167 0.41 14.13 -7.89
CA LEU A 167 0.71 13.02 -8.78
C LEU A 167 0.59 13.46 -10.25
N SER A 168 1.01 12.59 -11.17
CA SER A 168 0.83 12.86 -12.60
C SER A 168 -0.64 13.11 -12.95
N PRO A 169 -0.95 13.93 -13.98
CA PRO A 169 -2.33 14.28 -14.32
C PRO A 169 -3.26 13.06 -14.47
N GLU A 170 -2.75 11.96 -15.06
CA GLU A 170 -3.48 10.71 -15.19
C GLU A 170 -3.85 10.07 -13.84
N ARG A 171 -2.93 10.09 -12.87
CA ARG A 171 -3.14 9.55 -11.52
C ARG A 171 -4.02 10.46 -10.65
N MET A 172 -4.25 11.70 -11.06
CA MET A 172 -5.11 12.67 -10.36
C MET A 172 -6.58 12.63 -10.80
N LYS A 173 -6.91 11.90 -11.89
CA LYS A 173 -8.27 11.86 -12.46
C LYS A 173 -9.30 11.18 -11.58
N ILE A 174 -8.90 10.08 -10.93
CA ILE A 174 -9.79 9.23 -10.14
C ILE A 174 -9.10 9.00 -8.80
N ALA A 175 -9.83 9.22 -7.71
CA ALA A 175 -9.39 8.91 -6.37
C ALA A 175 -9.86 7.52 -5.94
N ILE A 176 -9.17 6.90 -4.97
CA ILE A 176 -9.58 5.58 -4.46
C ILE A 176 -10.98 5.64 -3.85
N GLU A 177 -11.36 6.77 -3.26
CA GLU A 177 -12.70 7.07 -2.74
C GLU A 177 -13.78 6.99 -3.82
N ASP A 178 -13.47 7.36 -5.07
CA ASP A 178 -14.46 7.36 -6.17
C ASP A 178 -14.86 5.94 -6.60
N ILE A 179 -13.98 4.96 -6.32
CA ILE A 179 -14.13 3.57 -6.76
C ILE A 179 -14.36 2.60 -5.59
N SER A 180 -14.66 3.13 -4.41
CA SER A 180 -14.82 2.33 -3.19
C SER A 180 -16.21 2.53 -2.59
N ASP A 181 -16.77 1.47 -2.04
CA ASP A 181 -17.95 1.54 -1.17
C ASP A 181 -17.56 1.88 0.27
N LEU A 182 -16.34 1.51 0.66
CA LEU A 182 -15.72 1.84 1.94
C LEU A 182 -14.21 2.03 1.74
N VAL A 183 -13.63 3.00 2.43
CA VAL A 183 -12.17 3.26 2.37
C VAL A 183 -11.53 3.00 3.73
N ILE A 184 -10.42 2.28 3.72
CA ILE A 184 -9.50 2.08 4.83
C ILE A 184 -8.27 2.96 4.57
N ASP A 185 -8.00 3.94 5.43
CA ASP A 185 -6.76 4.72 5.31
C ASP A 185 -5.57 3.88 5.80
N SER A 186 -4.64 3.53 4.91
CA SER A 186 -3.41 2.83 5.30
C SER A 186 -2.40 3.72 6.04
N TYR A 187 -2.71 5.00 6.27
CA TYR A 187 -1.82 5.99 6.85
C TYR A 187 -0.55 6.28 6.04
N VAL A 188 -0.35 5.62 4.90
CA VAL A 188 0.76 5.90 3.99
C VAL A 188 0.74 7.39 3.63
N PRO A 189 1.88 8.11 3.70
CA PRO A 189 1.94 9.48 3.23
C PRO A 189 1.85 9.50 1.70
N TRP A 190 1.26 10.55 1.14
CA TRP A 190 1.05 10.66 -0.31
C TRP A 190 2.36 10.67 -1.11
N ASP A 191 3.45 11.15 -0.51
CA ASP A 191 4.79 11.22 -1.09
C ASP A 191 5.63 9.96 -0.82
N ASN A 192 5.02 8.88 -0.29
CA ASN A 192 5.63 7.59 0.06
C ASN A 192 6.67 7.60 1.18
N GLY A 193 7.60 8.56 1.14
CA GLY A 193 8.80 8.55 1.95
C GLY A 193 8.58 8.92 3.41
N LEU A 194 9.42 8.37 4.28
CA LEU A 194 9.44 8.71 5.71
C LEU A 194 10.69 9.47 6.12
N VAL A 195 11.72 9.50 5.26
CA VAL A 195 13.00 10.15 5.55
C VAL A 195 13.09 11.47 4.82
N TYR A 196 13.23 12.57 5.55
CA TYR A 196 13.46 13.87 4.96
C TYR A 196 14.97 14.08 4.76
N ALA A 197 15.38 14.34 3.52
CA ALA A 197 16.75 14.73 3.18
C ALA A 197 16.74 16.20 2.73
N PRO A 198 17.46 17.14 3.39
CA PRO A 198 17.39 18.57 3.04
C PRO A 198 17.87 18.86 1.61
N GLN A 199 18.73 17.99 1.08
CA GLN A 199 19.24 18.08 -0.29
C GLN A 199 18.18 17.73 -1.34
N ILE A 200 17.07 17.08 -0.93
CA ILE A 200 15.95 16.70 -1.79
C ILE A 200 14.65 17.18 -1.11
N PRO A 201 14.44 18.51 -1.01
CA PRO A 201 13.36 19.07 -0.19
C PRO A 201 11.96 18.76 -0.75
N HIS A 202 11.87 18.39 -2.03
CA HIS A 202 10.62 18.12 -2.73
C HIS A 202 10.09 16.70 -2.53
N PHE A 203 10.88 15.78 -1.97
CA PHE A 203 10.47 14.38 -1.87
C PHE A 203 11.13 13.68 -0.68
N LYS A 204 10.32 13.00 0.14
CA LYS A 204 10.86 12.15 1.21
C LYS A 204 11.38 10.82 0.62
N LEU A 205 12.47 10.34 1.18
CA LEU A 205 13.09 9.06 0.81
C LEU A 205 12.55 7.91 1.67
N CYS A 206 12.96 6.69 1.30
CA CYS A 206 12.64 5.44 1.98
C CYS A 206 11.12 5.13 1.99
N PRO A 207 10.64 4.28 1.07
CA PRO A 207 9.20 4.06 0.88
C PRO A 207 8.57 3.36 2.08
N SER A 208 7.32 3.70 2.38
CA SER A 208 6.53 3.11 3.47
C SER A 208 5.36 2.26 3.01
N THR A 209 5.00 2.31 1.72
CA THR A 209 3.82 1.64 1.17
C THR A 209 3.77 0.17 1.58
N GLY A 210 4.84 -0.60 1.38
CA GLY A 210 4.79 -2.05 1.63
C GLY A 210 4.41 -2.41 3.07
N ILE A 211 4.90 -1.64 4.06
CA ILE A 211 4.57 -1.85 5.47
C ILE A 211 3.12 -1.47 5.75
N ALA A 212 2.69 -0.28 5.30
CA ALA A 212 1.32 0.20 5.47
C ALA A 212 0.29 -0.78 4.90
N GLN A 213 0.53 -1.27 3.69
CA GLN A 213 -0.36 -2.22 3.00
C GLN A 213 -0.40 -3.58 3.69
N PHE A 214 0.73 -4.04 4.24
CA PHE A 214 0.76 -5.29 5.01
C PHE A 214 -0.01 -5.19 6.32
N LEU A 215 0.12 -4.06 7.03
CA LEU A 215 -0.58 -3.85 8.28
C LEU A 215 -2.11 -3.94 8.06
N VAL A 216 -2.62 -3.28 7.02
CA VAL A 216 -4.04 -3.35 6.67
C VAL A 216 -4.44 -4.76 6.23
N TYR A 217 -3.69 -5.38 5.31
CA TYR A 217 -4.03 -6.71 4.77
C TYR A 217 -4.11 -7.79 5.86
N TRP A 218 -3.13 -7.83 6.76
CA TRP A 218 -3.12 -8.83 7.83
C TRP A 218 -4.12 -8.53 8.94
N ALA A 219 -4.40 -7.26 9.25
CA ALA A 219 -5.48 -6.90 10.15
C ALA A 219 -6.84 -7.36 9.60
N CYS A 220 -7.10 -7.13 8.30
CA CYS A 220 -8.28 -7.62 7.59
C CYS A 220 -8.34 -9.16 7.60
N THR A 221 -7.21 -9.82 7.32
CA THR A 221 -7.10 -11.29 7.34
C THR A 221 -7.46 -11.86 8.72
N ALA A 222 -6.93 -11.29 9.80
CA ALA A 222 -7.22 -11.71 11.16
C ALA A 222 -8.71 -11.56 11.51
N SER A 223 -9.30 -10.41 11.16
CA SER A 223 -10.72 -10.13 11.35
C SER A 223 -11.60 -11.13 10.60
N LEU A 224 -11.38 -11.31 9.30
CA LEU A 224 -12.18 -12.23 8.48
C LEU A 224 -11.99 -13.68 8.89
N ALA A 225 -10.77 -14.11 9.21
CA ALA A 225 -10.51 -15.46 9.69
C ALA A 225 -11.29 -15.76 10.98
N ASN A 226 -11.38 -14.79 11.89
CA ASN A 226 -12.17 -14.95 13.12
C ASN A 226 -13.66 -15.06 12.81
N LEU A 227 -14.20 -14.18 11.95
CA LEU A 227 -15.61 -14.25 11.52
C LEU A 227 -15.93 -15.61 10.88
N ILE A 228 -15.06 -16.12 10.01
CA ILE A 228 -15.22 -17.44 9.39
C ILE A 228 -15.17 -18.56 10.44
N GLY A 229 -14.15 -18.56 11.30
CA GLY A 229 -13.94 -19.60 12.32
C GLY A 229 -15.04 -19.65 13.39
N THR A 230 -15.63 -18.50 13.69
CA THR A 230 -16.71 -18.34 14.69
C THR A 230 -18.11 -18.27 14.07
N LYS A 231 -18.22 -18.48 12.76
CA LYS A 231 -19.50 -18.41 12.02
C LYS A 231 -20.24 -17.06 12.19
N GLY A 232 -19.49 -15.99 12.40
CA GLY A 232 -19.98 -14.62 12.57
C GLY A 232 -20.33 -14.22 14.00
N GLU A 233 -20.13 -15.12 14.98
CA GLU A 233 -20.42 -14.82 16.40
C GLU A 233 -19.26 -14.09 17.09
N GLY A 234 -18.04 -14.22 16.57
CA GLY A 234 -16.85 -13.57 17.10
C GLY A 234 -16.68 -12.13 16.64
N SER A 235 -15.88 -11.36 17.39
CA SER A 235 -15.60 -9.96 17.07
C SER A 235 -14.85 -9.80 15.74
N SER A 236 -15.26 -8.81 14.96
CA SER A 236 -14.57 -8.32 13.75
C SER A 236 -13.43 -7.35 14.07
N THR A 237 -13.46 -6.69 15.23
CA THR A 237 -12.47 -5.68 15.62
C THR A 237 -11.29 -6.27 16.41
N GLU A 238 -11.56 -7.13 17.40
CA GLU A 238 -10.53 -7.61 18.34
C GLU A 238 -9.34 -8.32 17.66
N PRO A 239 -9.53 -9.22 16.67
CA PRO A 239 -8.41 -9.87 15.98
C PRO A 239 -7.54 -8.89 15.21
N ALA A 240 -8.15 -7.90 14.55
CA ALA A 240 -7.43 -6.86 13.81
C ALA A 240 -6.60 -6.00 14.78
N LYS A 241 -7.20 -5.57 15.90
CA LYS A 241 -6.52 -4.82 16.94
C LYS A 241 -5.35 -5.60 17.52
N LYS A 242 -5.55 -6.88 17.87
CA LYS A 242 -4.49 -7.74 18.41
C LYS A 242 -3.32 -7.91 17.43
N TYR A 243 -3.60 -8.02 16.14
CA TYR A 243 -2.56 -8.05 15.11
C TYR A 243 -1.77 -6.73 15.08
N LEU A 244 -2.44 -5.57 15.09
CA LEU A 244 -1.78 -4.26 15.05
C LEU A 244 -0.99 -3.97 16.34
N ASP A 245 -1.53 -4.36 17.50
CA ASP A 245 -0.81 -4.31 18.80
C ASP A 245 0.49 -5.14 18.71
N MET A 246 0.41 -6.37 18.19
CA MET A 246 1.58 -7.23 18.03
C MET A 246 2.58 -6.65 17.03
N ALA A 247 2.12 -6.12 15.89
CA ALA A 247 3.00 -5.51 14.90
C ALA A 247 3.74 -4.30 15.49
N TYR A 248 3.04 -3.47 16.26
CA TYR A 248 3.62 -2.34 16.99
C TYR A 248 4.70 -2.82 17.98
N GLU A 249 4.41 -3.81 18.82
CA GLU A 249 5.38 -4.41 19.75
C GLU A 249 6.63 -4.93 19.02
N ARG A 250 6.46 -5.60 17.87
CA ARG A 250 7.59 -6.09 17.07
C ARG A 250 8.42 -4.96 16.47
N PHE A 251 7.80 -3.87 16.05
CA PHE A 251 8.55 -2.68 15.64
C PHE A 251 9.31 -2.09 16.84
N GLU A 252 8.69 -2.01 18.02
CA GLU A 252 9.38 -1.55 19.23
C GLU A 252 10.61 -2.37 19.59
N MET A 253 10.55 -3.70 19.45
CA MET A 253 11.70 -4.57 19.64
C MET A 253 12.84 -4.31 18.64
N ILE A 254 12.53 -4.12 17.36
CA ILE A 254 13.56 -3.70 16.37
C ILE A 254 14.14 -2.35 16.80
N GLY A 255 13.31 -1.52 17.43
CA GLY A 255 13.68 -0.26 17.99
C GLY A 255 14.66 -0.31 19.17
N THR A 256 14.77 -1.43 19.89
CA THR A 256 15.74 -1.55 21.00
C THR A 256 17.16 -1.85 20.52
N ASP A 257 17.31 -2.27 19.27
CA ASP A 257 18.60 -2.61 18.66
C ASP A 257 19.27 -1.42 17.92
N ARG A 258 18.78 -0.19 18.17
CA ARG A 258 19.15 1.05 17.46
C ARG A 258 20.23 1.88 18.16
#